data_AF-A0A0K8R755-F1
#
_entry.id   AF-A0A0K8R755-F1
#
_cell.length_a   1.000
_cell.length_b   1.000
_cell.length_c   1.000
_cell.angle_alpha   90.00
_cell.angle_beta   90.00
_cell.angle_gamma   90.00
#
_symmetry.space_group_name_H-M   'P 1'
#
loop_
_entity.id
_entity.type
_entity.pdbx_description
1 polymer ?
#
loop_
_entity_poly.entity_id
_entity_poly.type
_entity_poly.pdbx_seq_one_letter_code
_entity_poly.pdbx_strand_id
1 'polypeptide(L)' 'MQFIFVACLVILACSVLDTQGMPGKCYLPEDYEDPRCRAHSGRYFYDPKTSGCKKFYGCWDTDDGYFNKRECRKECKGK' A
#
# COMPACT_ATOMS: atom_id res chain seq x y z
N MET A 1 -24.27 3.03 34.43
CA MET A 1 -24.87 3.54 33.18
C MET A 1 -23.91 4.40 32.35
N GLN A 2 -23.22 5.40 32.92
CA GLN A 2 -22.24 6.22 32.17
C GLN A 2 -20.98 5.46 31.71
N PHE A 3 -20.47 4.51 32.51
CA PHE A 3 -19.29 3.72 32.16
C PHE A 3 -19.47 2.87 30.90
N ILE A 4 -20.69 2.38 30.65
CA ILE A 4 -21.02 1.57 29.47
C ILE A 4 -20.96 2.45 28.21
N PHE A 5 -21.53 3.66 28.27
CA PHE A 5 -21.46 4.62 27.16
C PHE A 5 -20.02 5.00 26.82
N VAL A 6 -19.18 5.25 27.83
CA VAL A 6 -17.76 5.57 27.63
C VAL A 6 -17.02 4.38 27.02
N ALA A 7 -17.24 3.16 27.52
CA ALA A 7 -16.63 1.95 26.97
C ALA A 7 -17.03 1.73 25.50
N CYS A 8 -18.31 1.89 25.17
CA CYS A 8 -18.79 1.77 23.79
C CYS A 8 -18.17 2.81 22.86
N LEU A 9 -18.05 4.07 23.30
CA LEU A 9 -17.42 5.13 22.51
C LEU A 9 -15.92 4.86 22.26
N VAL A 10 -15.20 4.32 23.25
CA VAL A 10 -13.79 3.93 23.10
C VAL A 10 -13.65 2.75 22.13
N ILE A 11 -14.49 1.73 22.25
CA ILE A 11 -14.47 0.55 21.35
C ILE A 11 -14.77 0.97 19.89
N LEU A 12 -15.74 1.86 19.69
CA LEU A 12 -16.06 2.41 18.37
C LEU A 12 -14.91 3.28 17.81
N ALA A 13 -14.24 4.07 18.66
CA ALA A 13 -13.09 4.87 18.24
C ALA A 13 -11.87 4.01 17.88
N CYS A 14 -11.58 2.96 18.66
CA CYS A 14 -10.47 2.04 18.42
C CYS A 14 -10.65 1.21 17.13
N SER A 15 -11.88 0.79 16.83
CA SER A 15 -12.17 0.03 15.60
C SER A 15 -12.08 0.89 14.33
N VAL A 16 -12.27 2.21 14.41
CA VAL A 16 -12.08 3.14 13.28
C VAL A 16 -10.60 3.42 12.99
N LEU A 17 -9.71 3.28 13.98
CA LEU A 17 -8.27 3.48 13.82
C LEU A 17 -7.58 2.31 13.11
N ASP A 18 -8.14 1.10 13.18
CA ASP A 18 -7.51 -0.13 12.69
C ASP A 18 -7.81 -0.46 11.21
N THR A 19 -8.62 0.35 10.51
CA THR A 19 -9.00 0.05 9.10
C THR A 19 -8.00 0.53 8.06
N GLN A 20 -6.78 0.91 8.43
CA GLN A 20 -5.81 1.51 7.50
C GLN A 20 -4.66 0.56 7.17
N GLY A 21 -4.98 -0.68 6.81
CA GLY A 21 -4.01 -1.53 6.14
C GLY A 21 -3.46 -0.86 4.88
N MET A 22 -2.21 -1.19 4.56
CA MET A 22 -1.51 -0.67 3.39
C MET A 22 -2.26 -1.00 2.07
N PRO A 23 -2.42 -0.03 1.14
CA PRO A 23 -3.16 -0.26 -0.11
C PRO A 23 -2.54 -1.39 -0.96
N GLY A 24 -3.38 -2.21 -1.59
CA GLY A 24 -2.95 -3.34 -2.43
C GLY A 24 -1.95 -2.97 -3.53
N LYS A 25 -2.17 -1.83 -4.20
CA LYS A 25 -1.26 -1.29 -5.22
C LYS A 25 0.15 -0.95 -4.71
N CYS A 26 0.40 -0.97 -3.41
CA CYS A 26 1.75 -0.77 -2.89
C CYS A 26 2.64 -2.00 -3.01
N TYR A 27 2.05 -3.19 -3.18
CA TYR A 27 2.76 -4.46 -3.28
C TYR A 27 3.16 -4.74 -4.72
N LEU A 28 4.38 -5.23 -4.90
CA LEU A 28 4.87 -5.69 -6.19
C LEU A 28 4.19 -7.03 -6.53
N PRO A 29 3.56 -7.17 -7.71
CA PRO A 29 2.96 -8.43 -8.13
C PRO A 29 3.99 -9.57 -8.19
N GLU A 30 3.60 -10.81 -7.89
CA GLU A 30 4.53 -11.95 -7.91
C GLU A 30 5.04 -12.28 -9.32
N ASP A 31 4.20 -12.05 -10.33
CA ASP A 31 4.47 -12.34 -11.75
C ASP A 31 5.09 -11.16 -12.51
N TYR A 32 5.57 -10.12 -11.81
CA TYR A 32 6.13 -8.94 -12.45
C TYR A 32 7.34 -9.25 -13.36
N GLU A 33 8.10 -10.32 -13.08
CA GLU A 33 9.27 -10.73 -13.88
C GLU A 33 8.92 -11.62 -15.08
N ASP A 34 7.66 -11.74 -15.49
CA ASP A 34 7.29 -12.53 -16.68
C ASP A 34 8.08 -12.04 -17.91
N PRO A 35 8.89 -12.90 -18.56
CA PRO A 35 9.74 -12.52 -19.68
C PRO A 35 8.97 -12.09 -20.93
N ARG A 36 7.65 -12.34 -20.98
CA ARG A 36 6.76 -11.88 -22.05
C ARG A 36 6.42 -10.40 -21.90
N CYS A 37 6.56 -9.83 -20.71
CA CYS A 37 6.35 -8.40 -20.50
C CYS A 37 7.49 -7.58 -21.10
N ARG A 38 7.12 -6.68 -22.02
CA ARG A 38 8.04 -5.74 -22.67
C ARG A 38 7.80 -4.32 -22.14
N ALA A 39 7.87 -4.18 -20.81
CA ALA A 39 7.55 -2.93 -20.15
C ALA A 39 8.58 -1.84 -20.47
N HIS A 40 8.15 -0.81 -21.19
CA HIS A 40 9.00 0.34 -21.51
C HIS A 40 8.99 1.42 -20.41
N SER A 41 8.00 1.37 -19.52
CA SER A 41 7.90 2.24 -18.35
C SER A 41 7.90 1.39 -17.09
N GLY A 42 8.44 1.92 -15.99
CA GLY A 42 8.50 1.23 -14.70
C GLY A 42 7.63 1.92 -13.66
N ARG A 43 7.11 1.13 -12.72
CA ARG A 43 6.28 1.62 -11.60
C ARG A 43 7.02 1.51 -10.26
N TYR A 44 6.62 2.36 -9.32
CA TYR A 44 7.13 2.39 -7.95
C TYR A 44 6.25 1.55 -7.04
N PHE A 45 6.88 0.64 -6.32
CA PHE A 45 6.28 -0.22 -5.30
C PHE A 45 7.05 -0.08 -3.99
N TYR A 46 6.39 -0.33 -2.86
CA TYR A 46 7.02 -0.24 -1.56
C TYR A 46 7.86 -1.49 -1.29
N ASP A 47 9.10 -1.27 -0.84
CA ASP A 47 9.98 -2.32 -0.39
C ASP A 47 10.16 -2.21 1.14
N PRO A 48 9.58 -3.14 1.93
CA PRO A 48 9.68 -3.11 3.38
C PRO A 48 11.12 -3.27 3.86
N LYS A 49 12.00 -3.96 3.12
CA LYS A 49 13.42 -4.14 3.49
C LYS A 49 14.17 -2.81 3.52
N THR A 50 13.77 -1.87 2.67
CA THR A 50 14.37 -0.52 2.62
C THR A 50 13.47 0.56 3.20
N SER A 51 12.27 0.18 3.68
CA SER A 51 11.24 1.11 4.16
C SER A 51 10.97 2.26 3.17
N GLY A 52 10.92 1.93 1.88
CA GLY A 52 10.85 2.95 0.82
C GLY A 52 10.39 2.42 -0.53
N CYS A 53 9.99 3.34 -1.41
CA CYS A 53 9.51 2.98 -2.74
C CYS A 53 10.66 2.83 -3.75
N LYS A 54 10.69 1.69 -4.44
CA LYS A 54 11.65 1.32 -5.49
C LYS A 54 10.95 1.17 -6.83
N LYS A 55 11.69 1.44 -7.92
CA LYS A 55 11.17 1.34 -9.29
C LYS A 55 11.44 -0.05 -9.83
N PHE A 56 10.41 -0.70 -10.39
CA PHE A 56 10.47 -2.00 -11.03
C PHE A 56 9.98 -1.91 -12.47
N TYR A 57 10.47 -2.82 -13.32
CA TYR A 57 10.08 -2.95 -14.73
C TYR A 57 9.59 -4.37 -14.95
N GLY A 58 8.42 -4.56 -15.55
CA GLY A 58 7.73 -5.84 -15.49
C GLY A 58 6.25 -5.80 -15.86
N CYS A 59 5.53 -6.88 -15.54
CA CYS A 59 4.07 -6.96 -15.63
C CYS A 59 3.39 -6.37 -14.38
N TRP A 60 2.22 -5.78 -14.60
CA TRP A 60 1.34 -5.29 -13.55
C TRP A 60 -0.03 -4.90 -14.16
N ASP A 61 -1.06 -4.89 -13.33
CA ASP A 61 -2.38 -4.40 -13.74
C ASP A 61 -2.42 -2.87 -13.79
N THR A 62 -3.52 -2.30 -14.28
CA THR A 62 -3.63 -0.84 -14.49
C THR A 62 -3.44 -0.05 -13.18
N ASP A 63 -3.89 -0.57 -12.05
CA ASP A 63 -3.94 0.15 -10.77
C ASP A 63 -2.73 -0.07 -9.85
N ASP A 64 -1.90 -1.06 -10.16
CA ASP A 64 -0.74 -1.47 -9.39
C ASP A 64 0.38 -0.43 -9.36
N GLY A 65 0.99 -0.20 -8.22
CA GLY A 65 2.10 0.73 -8.11
C GLY A 65 1.76 2.17 -8.50
N TYR A 66 2.81 2.96 -8.68
CA TYR A 66 2.70 4.39 -8.98
C TYR A 66 3.74 4.82 -9.99
N PHE A 67 3.43 5.77 -10.87
CA PHE A 67 4.44 6.34 -11.76
C PHE A 67 5.38 7.32 -11.02
N ASN A 68 4.96 7.85 -9.88
CA ASN A 68 5.72 8.83 -9.11
C ASN A 68 6.19 8.26 -7.75
N LYS A 69 7.49 8.36 -7.47
CA LYS A 69 8.09 7.90 -6.20
C LYS A 69 7.48 8.59 -4.97
N ARG A 70 7.18 9.89 -5.07
CA ARG A 70 6.61 10.69 -3.97
C ARG A 70 5.20 10.24 -3.66
N GLU A 71 4.41 9.92 -4.69
CA GLU A 71 3.06 9.41 -4.53
C GLU A 71 3.07 8.03 -3.87
N CYS A 72 3.88 7.10 -4.37
CA CYS A 72 4.09 5.81 -3.70
C CYS A 72 4.45 6.00 -2.22
N ARG A 73 5.41 6.88 -1.90
CA ARG A 73 5.80 7.10 -0.50
C ARG A 73 4.66 7.70 0.34
N LYS A 74 3.82 8.55 -0.24
CA LYS A 74 2.69 9.19 0.45
C LYS A 74 1.62 8.16 0.80
N GLU A 75 1.33 7.25 -0.12
CA GLU A 75 0.23 6.29 0.04
C GLU A 75 0.66 4.99 0.74
N CYS A 76 1.94 4.61 0.64
CA CYS A 76 2.44 3.32 1.10
C CYS A 76 3.27 3.36 2.39
N LYS A 77 3.75 4.54 2.83
CA LYS A 77 4.58 4.63 4.04
C LYS A 77 3.71 4.95 5.27
N GLY A 78 3.75 4.08 6.29
CA GLY A 78 3.08 4.32 7.57
C GLY A 78 1.62 3.87 7.61
N LYS A 79 1.30 2.81 6.88
CA LYS A 79 0.01 2.12 6.80
C LYS A 79 0.29 0.63 6.90
#